data_AF-A0A2V9WI50-F1
#
_entry.id   AF-A0A2V9WI50-F1
#
_cell.length_a   1.000
_cell.length_b   1.000
_cell.length_c   1.000
_cell.angle_alpha   90.00
_cell.angle_beta   90.00
_cell.angle_gamma   90.00
#
_symmetry.space_group_name_H-M   'P 1'
#
loop_
_entity.id
_entity.type
_entity.pdbx_description
1 polymer ?
#
loop_
_entity_poly.entity_id
_entity_poly.type
_entity_poly.pdbx_seq_one_letter_code
_entity_poly.pdbx_strand_id
1 'polypeptide(L)'
;MAGQRSRQSMRGTSCVGLLLGAAVLFVGVPAVWGEGTASALQVQQIQPRSIDRSLEGMRKGVLTRALNGTAWIDGRTYTLAADTLVESRTGRRLQVKDLRWENIQFRVEYWLDGSQISQIVIYFPE
;
A
#
# COMPACT_ATOMS: atom_id res chain seq x y z
N MET A 1 41.29 12.46 48.99
CA MET A 1 41.90 13.18 47.85
C MET A 1 40.85 14.13 47.30
N ALA A 2 41.11 15.42 47.45
CA ALA A 2 40.20 16.51 47.10
C ALA A 2 40.78 17.30 45.92
N GLY A 3 39.91 17.89 45.11
CA GLY A 3 40.26 18.83 44.04
C GLY A 3 39.47 18.50 42.76
N GLN A 4 38.87 19.42 42.03
CA GLN A 4 38.87 20.88 42.12
C GLN A 4 37.77 21.35 41.14
N ARG A 5 36.86 22.23 41.58
CA ARG A 5 36.03 23.01 40.65
C ARG A 5 36.95 23.98 39.91
N SER A 6 36.79 24.12 38.60
CA SER A 6 37.17 25.35 37.91
C SER A 6 36.22 25.65 36.76
N ARG A 7 35.55 26.81 36.87
CA ARG A 7 34.82 27.47 35.79
C ARG A 7 35.84 28.28 34.99
N GLN A 8 35.75 28.31 33.66
CA GLN A 8 36.06 29.55 32.93
C GLN A 8 35.39 29.60 31.56
N SER A 9 34.61 30.67 31.40
CA SER A 9 34.01 31.19 30.18
C SER A 9 35.08 31.75 29.26
N MET A 10 34.93 31.62 27.94
CA MET A 10 35.38 32.66 27.00
C MET A 10 34.44 32.73 25.80
N ARG A 11 33.74 33.87 25.73
CA ARG A 11 33.17 34.45 24.51
C ARG A 11 34.33 34.71 23.53
N GLY A 12 34.13 34.42 22.25
CA GLY A 12 34.92 34.97 21.14
C GLY A 12 33.99 35.18 19.95
N THR A 13 33.49 36.39 19.70
CA THR A 13 34.04 37.35 18.70
C THR A 13 34.15 36.71 17.32
N SER A 14 33.10 36.82 16.51
CA SER A 14 32.90 37.87 15.49
C SER A 14 33.94 37.80 14.37
N CYS A 15 33.50 37.40 13.18
CA CYS A 15 34.11 37.78 11.91
C CYS A 15 32.98 38.18 10.97
N VAL A 16 32.75 39.49 10.94
CA VAL A 16 32.02 40.21 9.90
C VAL A 16 32.74 39.94 8.57
N GLY A 17 32.01 39.41 7.59
CA GLY A 17 32.46 39.25 6.21
C GLY A 17 31.40 39.79 5.27
N LEU A 18 31.44 41.10 5.08
CA LEU A 18 30.61 41.88 4.16
C LEU A 18 31.15 41.65 2.75
N LEU A 19 30.40 41.01 1.85
CA LEU A 19 30.63 41.15 0.41
C LEU A 19 29.32 41.39 -0.32
N LEU A 20 29.21 42.64 -0.76
CA LEU A 20 28.26 43.19 -1.71
C LEU A 20 28.46 42.59 -3.11
N GLY A 21 27.35 42.48 -3.83
CA GLY A 21 27.30 42.86 -5.24
C GLY A 21 27.34 41.71 -6.25
N ALA A 22 26.19 41.40 -6.83
CA ALA A 22 25.89 41.75 -8.22
C ALA A 22 24.51 41.18 -8.58
N ALA A 23 23.54 42.06 -8.74
CA ALA A 23 22.29 41.75 -9.42
C ALA A 23 22.59 41.48 -10.89
N VAL A 24 22.23 40.29 -11.39
CA VAL A 24 22.08 40.06 -12.82
C VAL A 24 20.63 39.71 -13.07
N LEU A 25 19.94 40.66 -13.71
CA LEU A 25 18.63 40.52 -14.30
C LEU A 25 18.69 39.40 -15.34
N PHE A 26 18.09 38.24 -15.06
CA PHE A 26 17.79 37.28 -16.10
C PHE A 26 16.59 37.78 -16.91
N VAL A 27 16.96 38.51 -17.95
CA VAL A 27 16.17 38.82 -19.14
C VAL A 27 15.56 37.52 -19.67
N GLY A 28 14.24 37.54 -19.84
CA GLY A 28 13.51 36.47 -20.50
C GLY A 28 13.99 36.28 -21.94
N VAL A 29 14.35 35.05 -22.27
CA VAL A 29 14.50 34.54 -23.64
C VAL A 29 13.93 33.12 -23.64
N PRO A 30 13.10 32.73 -24.63
CA PRO A 30 12.32 31.51 -24.57
C PRO A 30 13.21 30.28 -24.73
N ALA A 31 12.95 29.25 -23.94
CA ALA A 31 13.52 27.93 -24.15
C ALA A 31 12.97 27.37 -25.48
N VAL A 32 13.79 27.49 -26.51
CA VAL A 32 13.67 26.75 -27.77
C VAL A 32 13.79 25.26 -27.47
N TRP A 33 12.92 24.46 -28.08
CA TRP A 33 12.86 23.01 -27.92
C TRP A 33 14.20 22.34 -28.21
N GLY A 34 14.79 21.77 -27.18
CA GLY A 34 15.65 20.60 -27.33
C GLY A 34 14.75 19.37 -27.30
N GLU A 35 14.56 18.73 -28.47
CA GLU A 35 14.10 17.35 -28.60
C GLU A 35 15.11 16.44 -27.90
N GLY A 36 15.01 16.36 -26.57
CA GLY A 36 15.42 15.18 -25.84
C GLY A 36 14.19 14.30 -25.73
N THR A 37 14.14 13.24 -26.52
CA THR A 37 13.18 12.14 -26.28
C THR A 37 13.47 11.57 -24.90
N ALA A 38 12.88 12.17 -23.88
CA ALA A 38 12.75 11.56 -22.58
C ALA A 38 11.84 10.36 -22.81
N SER A 39 12.45 9.18 -22.93
CA SER A 39 11.74 7.92 -22.77
C SER A 39 11.11 7.99 -21.38
N ALA A 40 9.84 8.41 -21.34
CA ALA A 40 9.02 8.28 -20.17
C ALA A 40 8.98 6.78 -19.89
N LEU A 41 9.75 6.35 -18.89
CA LEU A 41 9.53 5.10 -18.21
C LEU A 41 8.10 5.19 -17.66
N GLN A 42 7.13 4.75 -18.46
CA GLN A 42 5.78 4.50 -18.00
C GLN A 42 5.91 3.37 -16.99
N VAL A 43 6.08 3.74 -15.72
CA VAL A 43 5.71 2.91 -14.59
C VAL A 43 4.25 2.59 -14.82
N GLN A 44 4.00 1.43 -15.41
CA GLN A 44 2.67 0.91 -15.64
C GLN A 44 2.05 0.78 -14.25
N GLN A 45 1.26 1.77 -13.87
CA GLN A 45 0.60 1.80 -12.58
C GLN A 45 -0.35 0.62 -12.58
N ILE A 46 0.07 -0.49 -11.94
CA ILE A 46 -0.73 -1.70 -11.78
C ILE A 46 -1.95 -1.26 -10.98
N GLN A 47 -3.05 -0.98 -11.68
CA GLN A 47 -4.30 -0.68 -11.02
C GLN A 47 -4.65 -1.87 -10.13
N PRO A 48 -5.05 -1.65 -8.87
CA PRO A 48 -5.51 -2.74 -8.02
C PRO A 48 -6.62 -3.49 -8.75
N ARG A 49 -6.40 -4.77 -9.05
CA ARG A 49 -7.36 -5.61 -9.77
C ARG A 49 -8.60 -5.80 -8.90
N SER A 50 -9.75 -5.21 -9.24
CA SER A 50 -11.01 -5.41 -8.51
C SER A 50 -11.64 -6.78 -8.82
N ILE A 51 -12.56 -7.24 -7.96
CA ILE A 51 -13.35 -8.44 -8.23
C ILE A 51 -14.22 -8.25 -9.48
N ASP A 52 -14.16 -9.23 -10.38
CA ASP A 52 -15.02 -9.28 -11.57
C ASP A 52 -16.22 -10.20 -11.32
N ARG A 53 -17.39 -9.61 -11.06
CA ARG A 53 -18.61 -10.37 -10.79
C ARG A 53 -19.27 -10.94 -12.05
N SER A 54 -18.80 -10.56 -13.25
CA SER A 54 -19.30 -11.11 -14.51
C SER A 54 -18.76 -12.50 -14.82
N LEU A 55 -17.69 -12.92 -14.12
CA LEU A 55 -17.14 -14.27 -14.24
C LEU A 55 -18.19 -15.33 -13.89
N GLU A 56 -18.32 -16.33 -14.75
CA GLU A 56 -19.16 -17.51 -14.48
C GLU A 56 -18.61 -18.35 -13.32
N GLY A 57 -19.45 -19.25 -12.79
CA GLY A 57 -19.02 -20.19 -11.74
C GLY A 57 -18.97 -19.59 -10.33
N MET A 58 -19.62 -18.45 -10.10
CA MET A 58 -19.84 -17.88 -8.77
C MET A 58 -20.56 -18.88 -7.86
N ARG A 59 -20.07 -19.00 -6.64
CA ARG A 59 -20.62 -19.84 -5.58
C ARG A 59 -20.96 -18.99 -4.36
N LYS A 60 -21.96 -19.43 -3.61
CA LYS A 60 -22.33 -18.84 -2.32
C LYS A 60 -22.04 -19.82 -1.20
N GLY A 61 -21.76 -19.30 -0.01
CA GLY A 61 -21.54 -20.12 1.17
C GLY A 61 -21.41 -19.32 2.44
N VAL A 62 -21.10 -20.01 3.53
CA VAL A 62 -20.82 -19.44 4.85
C VAL A 62 -19.37 -19.69 5.23
N LEU A 63 -18.60 -18.61 5.32
CA LEU A 63 -17.25 -18.61 5.85
C LEU A 63 -17.29 -18.72 7.37
N THR A 64 -16.64 -19.75 7.89
CA THR A 64 -16.59 -20.05 9.33
C THR A 64 -15.22 -19.81 9.96
N ARG A 65 -14.18 -19.86 9.14
CA ARG A 65 -12.79 -19.59 9.54
C ARG A 65 -11.99 -19.13 8.32
N ALA A 66 -11.09 -18.18 8.51
CA ALA A 66 -10.06 -17.81 7.55
C ALA A 66 -8.75 -17.54 8.27
N LEU A 67 -7.72 -18.33 7.99
CA LEU A 67 -6.42 -18.23 8.65
C LEU A 67 -5.33 -18.82 7.76
N ASN A 68 -4.15 -18.19 7.75
CA ASN A 68 -2.94 -18.70 7.07
C ASN A 68 -3.17 -19.12 5.61
N GLY A 69 -3.86 -18.28 4.83
CA GLY A 69 -4.12 -18.56 3.41
C GLY A 69 -5.12 -19.70 3.17
N THR A 70 -5.95 -20.03 4.17
CA THR A 70 -6.96 -21.07 4.08
C THR A 70 -8.32 -20.53 4.50
N ALA A 71 -9.37 -20.86 3.75
CA ALA A 71 -10.76 -20.52 4.04
C ALA A 71 -11.60 -21.78 4.26
N TRP A 72 -12.45 -21.77 5.29
CA TRP A 72 -13.42 -22.82 5.57
C TRP A 72 -14.82 -22.32 5.24
N ILE A 73 -15.38 -22.81 4.14
CA ILE A 73 -16.69 -22.41 3.62
C ILE A 73 -17.58 -23.65 3.55
N ASP A 74 -18.72 -23.61 4.22
CA ASP A 74 -19.71 -24.71 4.28
C ASP A 74 -19.08 -26.06 4.68
N GLY A 75 -18.16 -26.03 5.65
CA GLY A 75 -17.46 -27.22 6.13
C GLY A 75 -16.37 -27.76 5.19
N ARG A 76 -16.11 -27.10 4.05
CA ARG A 76 -15.02 -27.45 3.12
C ARG A 76 -13.87 -26.46 3.22
N THR A 77 -12.67 -26.95 2.92
CA THR A 77 -11.44 -26.17 2.97
C THR A 77 -10.99 -25.76 1.58
N TYR A 78 -10.62 -24.49 1.42
CA TYR A 78 -10.12 -23.93 0.18
C TYR A 78 -8.84 -23.13 0.44
N THR A 79 -7.94 -23.10 -0.55
CA THR A 79 -6.74 -22.27 -0.51
C THR A 79 -7.06 -20.86 -0.98
N LEU A 80 -6.55 -19.87 -0.25
CA LEU A 80 -6.44 -18.47 -0.66
C LEU A 80 -4.97 -18.21 -1.00
N ALA A 81 -4.67 -18.12 -2.30
CA ALA A 81 -3.35 -17.72 -2.76
C ALA A 81 -3.04 -16.27 -2.38
N ALA A 82 -1.77 -15.88 -2.39
CA ALA A 82 -1.36 -14.53 -2.00
C ALA A 82 -1.98 -13.43 -2.88
N ASP A 83 -2.31 -13.76 -4.13
CA ASP A 83 -2.91 -12.90 -5.14
C ASP A 83 -4.44 -13.03 -5.24
N THR A 84 -5.07 -13.89 -4.41
CA THR A 84 -6.53 -13.99 -4.34
C THR A 84 -7.15 -12.61 -4.06
N LEU A 85 -8.17 -12.25 -4.83
CA LEU A 85 -8.89 -10.99 -4.63
C LEU A 85 -9.89 -11.16 -3.48
N VAL A 86 -9.68 -10.45 -2.37
CA VAL A 86 -10.59 -10.48 -1.22
C VAL A 86 -11.16 -9.09 -1.01
N GLU A 87 -12.49 -8.96 -1.06
CA GLU A 87 -13.19 -7.69 -0.81
C GLU A 87 -14.34 -7.86 0.18
N SER A 88 -14.66 -6.80 0.90
CA SER A 88 -15.95 -6.69 1.58
C SER A 88 -17.07 -6.43 0.56
N ARG A 89 -18.33 -6.59 0.99
CA ARG A 89 -19.51 -6.15 0.21
C ARG A 89 -19.40 -4.69 -0.28
N THR A 90 -18.77 -3.82 0.51
CA THR A 90 -18.59 -2.39 0.21
C THR A 90 -17.41 -2.11 -0.75
N GLY A 91 -16.74 -3.15 -1.26
CA GLY A 91 -15.57 -3.02 -2.14
C GLY A 91 -14.27 -2.71 -1.40
N ARG A 92 -14.26 -2.77 -0.06
CA ARG A 92 -13.01 -2.62 0.70
C ARG A 92 -12.15 -3.85 0.49
N ARG A 93 -10.98 -3.67 -0.12
CA ARG A 93 -10.01 -4.75 -0.30
C ARG A 93 -9.38 -5.17 1.03
N LEU A 94 -9.22 -6.48 1.19
CA LEU A 94 -8.56 -7.13 2.31
C LEU A 94 -7.36 -7.93 1.80
N GLN A 95 -6.30 -8.02 2.59
CA GLN A 95 -5.15 -8.85 2.22
C GLN A 95 -5.30 -10.22 2.87
N VAL A 96 -5.02 -11.29 2.12
CA VAL A 96 -5.11 -12.67 2.60
C VAL A 96 -4.29 -12.89 3.88
N LYS A 97 -3.11 -12.30 3.97
CA LYS A 97 -2.21 -12.39 5.14
C LYS A 97 -2.81 -11.78 6.42
N ASP A 98 -3.75 -10.85 6.28
CA ASP A 98 -4.39 -10.15 7.39
C ASP A 98 -5.68 -10.85 7.83
N LEU A 99 -6.13 -11.88 7.09
CA LEU A 99 -7.31 -12.67 7.45
C LEU A 99 -6.95 -13.63 8.59
N ARG A 100 -7.43 -13.28 9.78
CA ARG A 100 -7.30 -14.09 10.99
C ARG A 100 -8.63 -14.11 11.71
N TRP A 101 -9.53 -14.95 11.24
CA TRP A 101 -10.87 -15.11 11.80
C TRP A 101 -11.14 -16.57 12.14
N GLU A 102 -11.66 -16.78 13.33
CA GLU A 102 -12.07 -18.07 13.83
C GLU A 102 -13.46 -17.94 14.45
N ASN A 103 -14.26 -19.02 14.37
CA ASN A 103 -15.60 -19.07 14.96
C ASN A 103 -16.53 -17.94 14.50
N ILE A 104 -16.41 -17.54 13.23
CA ILE A 104 -17.29 -16.54 12.59
C ILE A 104 -18.38 -17.24 11.77
N GLN A 105 -19.35 -16.48 11.29
CA GLN A 105 -20.28 -16.92 10.24
C GLN A 105 -20.57 -15.74 9.30
N PHE A 106 -19.78 -15.61 8.24
CA PHE A 106 -19.99 -14.57 7.23
C PHE A 106 -20.52 -15.19 5.95
N ARG A 107 -21.55 -14.58 5.36
CA ARG A 107 -21.95 -14.95 4.00
C ARG A 107 -20.86 -14.54 3.03
N VAL A 108 -20.61 -15.38 2.04
CA VAL A 108 -19.61 -15.10 1.01
C VAL A 108 -20.11 -15.43 -0.38
N GLU A 109 -19.58 -14.72 -1.36
CA GLU A 109 -19.60 -15.08 -2.78
C GLU A 109 -18.16 -15.36 -3.21
N TYR A 110 -17.89 -16.48 -3.87
CA TYR A 110 -16.53 -16.88 -4.23
C TYR A 110 -16.48 -17.60 -5.58
N TRP A 111 -15.33 -17.50 -6.23
CA TRP A 111 -15.02 -18.17 -7.49
C TRP A 111 -13.81 -19.06 -7.29
N LEU A 112 -13.76 -20.14 -8.06
CA LEU A 112 -12.68 -21.11 -7.98
C LEU A 112 -11.86 -21.12 -9.27
N ASP A 113 -10.54 -21.23 -9.11
CA ASP A 113 -9.62 -21.71 -10.12
C ASP A 113 -9.06 -23.05 -9.64
N GLY A 114 -9.58 -24.14 -10.24
CA GLY A 114 -9.39 -25.49 -9.71
C GLY A 114 -9.94 -25.63 -8.28
N SER A 115 -9.05 -25.92 -7.32
CA SER A 115 -9.38 -26.03 -5.89
C SER A 115 -9.10 -24.76 -5.08
N GLN A 116 -8.57 -23.73 -5.72
CA GLN A 116 -8.18 -22.47 -5.07
C GLN A 116 -9.25 -21.41 -5.30
N ILE A 117 -9.43 -20.53 -4.34
CA ILE A 117 -10.30 -19.36 -4.51
C ILE A 117 -9.54 -18.29 -5.28
N SER A 118 -10.06 -17.91 -6.44
CA SER A 118 -9.49 -16.82 -7.26
C SER A 118 -9.97 -15.45 -6.78
N GLN A 119 -11.23 -15.35 -6.37
CA GLN A 119 -11.82 -14.14 -5.80
C GLN A 119 -12.94 -14.46 -4.81
N ILE A 120 -13.10 -13.62 -3.78
CA ILE A 120 -14.10 -13.78 -2.72
C ILE A 120 -14.59 -12.42 -2.19
N VAL A 121 -15.91 -12.28 -2.11
CA VAL A 121 -16.62 -11.16 -1.48
C VAL A 121 -17.15 -11.63 -0.13
N ILE A 122 -16.86 -10.87 0.93
CA ILE A 122 -17.28 -11.15 2.30
C ILE A 122 -18.36 -10.15 2.75
N TYR A 123 -19.47 -10.69 3.22
CA TYR A 123 -20.60 -9.93 3.73
C TYR A 123 -20.50 -9.87 5.26
N PHE A 124 -19.84 -8.83 5.77
CA PHE A 124 -19.78 -8.55 7.20
C PHE A 124 -21.17 -8.14 7.73
N PRO A 125 -21.50 -8.48 8.99
CA PRO A 125 -22.67 -7.92 9.67
C PRO A 125 -22.49 -6.40 9.85
N GLU A 126 -23.61 -5.67 9.83
CA GLU A 126 -23.67 -4.24 10.16
C GLU A 126 -23.70 -4.00 11.67
#